data_AF-A0A7S4PDU0-F1
#
_entry.id   AF-A0A7S4PDU0-F1
#
_cell.length_a   1.000
_cell.length_b   1.000
_cell.length_c   1.000
_cell.angle_alpha   90.00
_cell.angle_beta   90.00
_cell.angle_gamma   90.00
#
_symmetry.space_group_name_H-M   'P 1'
#
loop_
_entity.id
_entity.type
_entity.pdbx_description
1 polymer ?
#
loop_
_entity_poly.entity_id
_entity_poly.type
_entity_poly.pdbx_seq_one_letter_code
_entity_poly.pdbx_strand_id
1 'polypeptide(L)'
;AKTILLVEAAIKCDPRTDPEVPKEVHDRAKEAVSSHSMSMGLETKHMLPDSHYQMMTVYMGRMDAAWVYPQNIIQWSDDLQKRDPMGSIDKVDFFVMMNNSTMMLRGLGDMLRQPRNLAEVWAPFARRALEEEGLLEEVEREIASWRQ
;
A
#
# COMPACT_ATOMS: atom_id res chain seq x y z
N ALA A 1 7.03 7.82 -6.72
CA ALA A 1 7.24 6.57 -7.50
C ALA A 1 7.68 5.40 -6.60
N LYS A 2 8.64 5.58 -5.68
CA LYS A 2 9.10 4.54 -4.72
C LYS A 2 7.97 3.78 -4.02
N THR A 3 6.97 4.47 -3.48
CA THR A 3 5.81 3.86 -2.80
C THR A 3 5.12 2.77 -3.61
N ILE A 4 4.95 2.97 -4.93
CA ILE A 4 4.27 2.01 -5.81
C ILE A 4 5.08 0.72 -5.89
N LEU A 5 6.41 0.80 -6.06
CA LEU A 5 7.26 -0.39 -6.15
C LEU A 5 7.35 -1.13 -4.81
N LEU A 6 7.48 -0.40 -3.71
CA LEU A 6 7.48 -1.02 -2.38
C LEU A 6 6.17 -1.77 -2.13
N VAL A 7 5.02 -1.15 -2.43
CA VAL A 7 3.71 -1.80 -2.22
C VAL A 7 3.49 -2.96 -3.18
N GLU A 8 3.85 -2.82 -4.47
CA GLU A 8 3.75 -3.90 -5.45
C GLU A 8 4.54 -5.13 -5.01
N ALA A 9 5.77 -4.93 -4.52
CA ALA A 9 6.60 -6.00 -4.00
C ALA A 9 6.06 -6.56 -2.67
N ALA A 10 5.62 -5.70 -1.75
CA ALA A 10 5.12 -6.11 -0.43
C ALA A 10 3.85 -6.97 -0.53
N ILE A 11 2.94 -6.64 -1.45
CA ILE A 11 1.72 -7.44 -1.69
C ILE A 11 2.07 -8.88 -2.09
N LYS A 12 3.16 -9.08 -2.84
CA LYS A 12 3.62 -10.41 -3.31
C LYS A 12 4.26 -11.24 -2.21
N CYS A 13 4.72 -10.61 -1.13
CA CYS A 13 5.28 -11.29 0.04
C CYS A 13 4.41 -11.11 1.30
N ASP A 14 3.13 -10.83 1.13
CA ASP A 14 2.15 -10.81 2.22
C ASP A 14 1.56 -12.21 2.43
N PRO A 15 1.45 -12.71 3.67
CA PRO A 15 0.84 -14.01 3.98
C PRO A 15 -0.60 -14.19 3.46
N ARG A 16 -1.33 -13.09 3.22
CA ARG A 16 -2.67 -13.12 2.61
C ARG A 16 -2.63 -13.43 1.10
N THR A 17 -1.49 -13.18 0.45
CA THR A 17 -1.26 -13.50 -0.96
C THR A 17 -0.49 -14.82 -1.10
N ASP A 18 0.57 -15.01 -0.30
CA ASP A 18 1.43 -16.19 -0.30
C ASP A 18 1.62 -16.68 1.14
N PRO A 19 0.85 -17.70 1.58
CA PRO A 19 0.92 -18.22 2.96
C PRO A 19 2.27 -18.83 3.34
N GLU A 20 3.09 -19.22 2.36
CA GLU A 20 4.38 -19.88 2.58
C GLU A 20 5.55 -18.88 2.72
N VAL A 21 5.27 -17.59 2.59
CA VAL A 21 6.29 -16.56 2.74
C VAL A 21 6.88 -16.59 4.15
N PRO A 22 8.22 -16.59 4.31
CA PRO A 22 8.82 -16.50 5.64
C PRO A 22 8.38 -15.21 6.34
N LYS A 23 8.05 -15.32 7.64
CA LYS A 23 7.53 -14.21 8.43
C LYS A 23 8.46 -13.00 8.40
N GLU A 24 9.77 -13.24 8.44
CA GLU A 24 10.80 -12.21 8.46
C GLU A 24 10.80 -11.38 7.16
N VAL A 25 10.52 -12.00 6.02
CA VAL A 25 10.41 -11.30 4.72
C VAL A 25 9.22 -10.35 4.73
N HIS A 26 8.08 -10.83 5.25
CA HIS A 26 6.87 -10.01 5.39
C HIS A 26 7.08 -8.86 6.38
N ASP A 27 7.70 -9.13 7.54
CA ASP A 27 7.96 -8.12 8.56
C ASP A 27 8.83 -6.98 8.02
N ARG A 28 9.89 -7.30 7.26
CA ARG A 28 10.77 -6.30 6.62
C ARG A 28 10.05 -5.51 5.53
N ALA A 29 9.25 -6.16 4.70
CA ALA A 29 8.44 -5.47 3.69
C ALA A 29 7.44 -4.49 4.33
N LYS A 30 6.80 -4.93 5.42
CA LYS A 30 5.90 -4.11 6.22
C LYS A 30 6.61 -2.91 6.85
N GLU A 31 7.80 -3.12 7.41
CA GLU A 31 8.63 -2.04 7.97
C GLU A 31 9.03 -1.02 6.89
N ALA A 32 9.48 -1.47 5.71
CA ALA A 32 9.87 -0.60 4.61
C ALA A 32 8.71 0.27 4.11
N VAL A 33 7.54 -0.34 3.86
CA VAL A 33 6.33 0.37 3.40
C VAL A 33 5.84 1.36 4.45
N SER A 34 5.77 0.94 5.72
CA SER A 34 5.28 1.80 6.80
C SER A 34 6.22 2.97 7.09
N SER A 35 7.53 2.71 7.19
CA SER A 35 8.55 3.76 7.37
C SER A 35 8.55 4.75 6.21
N HIS A 36 8.44 4.26 4.97
CA HIS A 36 8.35 5.14 3.81
C HIS A 36 7.09 5.99 3.86
N SER A 37 5.93 5.41 4.17
CA SER A 37 4.67 6.14 4.33
C SER A 37 4.76 7.27 5.36
N MET A 38 5.37 7.01 6.52
CA MET A 38 5.58 8.02 7.55
C MET A 38 6.54 9.12 7.07
N SER A 39 7.61 8.75 6.35
CA SER A 39 8.58 9.72 5.81
C SER A 39 7.98 10.67 4.77
N MET A 40 6.92 10.25 4.07
CA MET A 40 6.16 11.11 3.15
C MET A 40 5.23 12.09 3.86
N GLY A 41 5.13 12.04 5.19
CA GLY A 41 4.27 12.92 5.96
C GLY A 41 2.81 12.46 6.06
N LEU A 42 2.52 11.18 5.80
CA LEU A 42 1.24 10.62 6.23
C LEU A 42 1.28 10.51 7.75
N GLU A 43 0.34 11.16 8.42
CA GLU A 43 0.25 11.21 9.88
C GLU A 43 -0.99 10.44 10.35
N THR A 44 -0.84 9.65 11.40
CA THR A 44 -1.95 9.08 12.17
C THR A 44 -1.74 9.41 13.64
N LYS A 45 -2.79 9.30 14.46
CA LYS A 45 -2.75 9.66 15.88
C LYS A 45 -1.70 8.87 16.67
N HIS A 46 -1.54 7.60 16.36
CA HIS A 46 -0.69 6.66 17.08
C HIS A 46 0.53 6.21 16.26
N MET A 47 0.62 6.59 14.97
CA MET A 47 1.71 6.24 14.07
C MET A 47 2.01 4.74 14.05
N LEU A 48 0.96 3.90 14.08
CA LEU A 48 1.14 2.45 14.15
C LEU A 48 1.65 1.91 12.81
N PRO A 49 2.79 1.19 12.77
CA PRO A 49 3.33 0.64 11.51
C PRO A 49 2.32 -0.22 10.75
N ASP A 50 1.50 -0.97 11.48
CA ASP A 50 0.43 -1.77 10.89
C ASP A 50 -0.64 -0.92 10.18
N SER A 51 -1.03 0.22 10.75
CA SER A 51 -2.00 1.12 10.13
C SER A 51 -1.45 1.72 8.84
N HIS A 52 -0.20 2.17 8.85
CA HIS A 52 0.48 2.67 7.64
C HIS A 52 0.59 1.61 6.56
N TYR A 53 1.00 0.39 6.93
CA TYR A 53 1.10 -0.71 5.99
C TYR A 53 -0.26 -1.02 5.34
N GLN A 54 -1.29 -1.24 6.17
CA GLN A 54 -2.64 -1.54 5.70
C GLN A 54 -3.20 -0.43 4.81
N MET A 55 -3.03 0.84 5.19
CA MET A 55 -3.41 1.98 4.35
C MET A 55 -2.73 1.91 2.99
N MET A 56 -1.40 1.80 2.95
CA MET A 56 -0.66 1.80 1.69
C MET A 56 -1.08 0.64 0.78
N THR A 57 -1.19 -0.58 1.30
CA THR A 57 -1.52 -1.77 0.49
C THR A 57 -2.96 -1.77 0.00
N VAL A 58 -3.91 -1.32 0.82
CA VAL A 58 -5.34 -1.26 0.44
C VAL A 58 -5.60 -0.08 -0.50
N TYR A 59 -5.10 1.11 -0.16
CA TYR A 59 -5.26 2.30 -0.99
C TYR A 59 -4.56 2.18 -2.35
N MET A 60 -3.45 1.44 -2.44
CA MET A 60 -2.73 1.26 -3.69
C MET A 60 -2.97 -0.07 -4.39
N GLY A 61 -3.86 -0.96 -3.95
CA GLY A 61 -4.02 -2.19 -4.73
C GLY A 61 -5.04 -3.20 -4.28
N ARG A 62 -5.17 -3.44 -2.99
CA ARG A 62 -5.87 -4.64 -2.49
C ARG A 62 -7.16 -4.29 -1.74
N MET A 63 -8.22 -4.03 -2.50
CA MET A 63 -9.59 -3.91 -1.98
C MET A 63 -10.37 -5.23 -2.02
N ASP A 64 -9.73 -6.31 -2.47
CA ASP A 64 -10.33 -7.63 -2.61
C ASP A 64 -10.55 -8.35 -1.27
N ALA A 65 -11.34 -9.42 -1.33
CA ALA A 65 -11.73 -10.19 -0.16
C ALA A 65 -10.54 -10.71 0.66
N ALA A 66 -9.38 -11.02 0.05
CA ALA A 66 -8.23 -11.51 0.82
C ALA A 66 -7.68 -10.46 1.81
N TRP A 67 -8.00 -9.17 1.61
CA TRP A 67 -7.47 -8.07 2.41
C TRP A 67 -8.49 -7.43 3.33
N VAL A 68 -9.76 -7.34 2.91
CA VAL A 68 -10.80 -6.66 3.68
C VAL A 68 -11.82 -7.60 4.31
N TYR A 69 -12.00 -8.85 3.83
CA TYR A 69 -12.98 -9.76 4.41
C TYR A 69 -12.62 -10.15 5.86
N PRO A 70 -13.59 -10.25 6.81
CA PRO A 70 -15.05 -10.23 6.63
C PRO A 70 -15.69 -8.85 6.50
N GLN A 71 -14.90 -7.78 6.54
CA GLN A 71 -15.39 -6.42 6.34
C GLN A 71 -15.55 -6.10 4.85
N ASN A 72 -16.35 -5.09 4.55
CA ASN A 72 -16.23 -4.35 3.29
C ASN A 72 -15.26 -3.17 3.45
N ILE A 73 -14.92 -2.51 2.34
CA ILE A 73 -13.93 -1.42 2.35
C ILE A 73 -14.31 -0.24 3.27
N ILE A 74 -15.61 0.05 3.43
CA ILE A 74 -16.09 1.11 4.31
C ILE A 74 -15.90 0.69 5.77
N GLN A 75 -16.34 -0.52 6.12
CA GLN A 75 -16.17 -1.07 7.47
C GLN A 75 -14.69 -1.19 7.87
N TRP A 76 -13.84 -1.63 6.94
CA TRP A 76 -12.40 -1.64 7.12
C TRP A 76 -11.85 -0.24 7.39
N SER A 77 -12.30 0.77 6.63
CA SER A 77 -11.87 2.16 6.82
C SER A 77 -12.33 2.73 8.16
N ASP A 78 -13.56 2.43 8.60
CA ASP A 78 -14.08 2.85 9.90
C ASP A 78 -13.28 2.22 11.04
N ASP A 79 -12.96 0.94 10.94
CA ASP A 79 -12.19 0.23 11.97
C ASP A 79 -10.74 0.70 12.03
N LEU A 80 -10.14 1.03 10.88
CA LEU A 80 -8.85 1.69 10.84
C LEU A 80 -8.90 3.07 11.51
N GLN A 81 -9.92 3.89 11.24
CA GLN A 81 -10.09 5.21 11.88
C GLN A 81 -10.35 5.10 13.38
N LYS A 82 -11.04 4.07 13.86
CA LYS A 82 -11.21 3.83 15.31
C LYS A 82 -9.88 3.46 15.97
N ARG A 83 -9.07 2.65 15.30
CA ARG A 83 -7.80 2.13 15.84
C ARG A 83 -6.69 3.18 15.82
N ASP A 84 -6.52 3.84 14.68
CA ASP A 84 -5.47 4.82 14.46
C ASP A 84 -5.99 5.93 13.54
N PRO A 85 -6.72 6.91 14.10
CA PRO A 85 -7.31 8.00 13.33
C PRO A 85 -6.27 8.70 12.46
N MET A 86 -6.65 9.06 11.23
CA MET A 86 -5.78 9.89 10.39
C MET A 86 -5.59 11.27 11.04
N GLY A 87 -4.35 11.76 11.00
CA GLY A 87 -3.94 13.07 11.48
C GLY A 87 -4.29 14.17 10.47
N SER A 88 -3.51 15.25 10.48
CA SER A 88 -3.69 16.30 9.46
C SER A 88 -3.44 15.70 8.07
N ILE A 89 -4.36 15.99 7.15
CA ILE A 89 -4.23 15.62 5.75
C ILE A 89 -3.59 16.73 4.92
N ASP A 90 -3.25 17.89 5.51
CA ASP A 90 -2.80 19.07 4.74
C ASP A 90 -1.57 18.79 3.85
N LYS A 91 -0.68 17.91 4.31
CA LYS A 91 0.54 17.50 3.58
C LYS A 91 0.28 16.45 2.49
N VAL A 92 -0.87 15.77 2.56
CA VAL A 92 -1.20 14.60 1.75
C VAL A 92 -2.61 14.69 1.12
N ASP A 93 -3.20 15.89 1.07
CA ASP A 93 -4.60 16.09 0.68
C ASP A 93 -4.88 15.55 -0.74
N PHE A 94 -3.97 15.85 -1.68
CA PHE A 94 -4.03 15.31 -3.04
C PHE A 94 -4.08 13.78 -3.07
N PHE A 95 -3.33 13.12 -2.18
CA PHE A 95 -3.25 11.67 -2.10
C PHE A 95 -4.55 11.08 -1.55
N VAL A 96 -5.10 11.69 -0.50
CA VAL A 96 -6.37 11.28 0.10
C VAL A 96 -7.53 11.46 -0.89
N MET A 97 -7.58 12.61 -1.58
CA MET A 97 -8.59 12.88 -2.60
C MET A 97 -8.49 11.88 -3.76
N MET A 98 -7.28 11.66 -4.30
CA MET A 98 -7.08 10.66 -5.35
C MET A 98 -7.46 9.26 -4.89
N ASN A 99 -7.12 8.87 -3.66
CA ASN A 99 -7.52 7.57 -3.12
C ASN A 99 -9.05 7.43 -3.07
N ASN A 100 -9.76 8.43 -2.53
CA ASN A 100 -11.23 8.39 -2.44
C ASN A 100 -11.88 8.30 -3.82
N SER A 101 -11.41 9.06 -4.81
CA SER A 101 -11.93 8.97 -6.18
C SER A 101 -11.62 7.63 -6.85
N THR A 102 -10.40 7.10 -6.66
CA THR A 102 -10.00 5.80 -7.24
C THR A 102 -10.65 4.61 -6.53
N MET A 103 -11.04 4.74 -5.26
CA MET A 103 -11.81 3.71 -4.55
C MET A 103 -13.18 3.48 -5.20
N MET A 104 -13.87 4.54 -5.62
CA MET A 104 -15.14 4.41 -6.34
C MET A 104 -14.98 3.68 -7.68
N LEU A 105 -13.93 4.01 -8.44
CA LEU A 105 -13.61 3.34 -9.70
C LEU A 105 -13.24 1.87 -9.50
N ARG A 106 -12.50 1.55 -8.44
CA ARG A 106 -12.14 0.17 -8.10
C ARG A 106 -13.33 -0.64 -7.63
N GLY A 107 -14.20 -0.07 -6.79
CA GLY A 107 -15.45 -0.70 -6.39
C GLY A 107 -16.37 -0.99 -7.58
N LEU A 108 -16.41 -0.09 -8.57
CA LEU A 108 -17.09 -0.36 -9.85
C LEU A 108 -16.41 -1.49 -10.64
N GLY A 109 -15.08 -1.50 -10.68
CA GLY A 109 -14.30 -2.59 -11.29
C GLY A 109 -14.65 -3.95 -10.68
N ASP A 110 -14.72 -4.03 -9.36
CA ASP A 110 -15.11 -5.26 -8.66
C ASP A 110 -16.54 -5.69 -9.00
N MET A 111 -17.50 -4.75 -9.04
CA MET A 111 -18.87 -5.03 -9.47
C MET A 111 -18.94 -5.58 -10.91
N LEU A 112 -18.10 -5.04 -11.81
CA LEU A 112 -17.99 -5.48 -13.19
C LEU A 112 -17.13 -6.75 -13.36
N ARG A 113 -16.63 -7.34 -12.28
CA ARG A 113 -15.69 -8.47 -12.27
C ARG A 113 -14.40 -8.20 -13.03
N GLN A 114 -13.94 -6.96 -12.98
CA GLN A 114 -12.68 -6.47 -13.51
C GLN A 114 -11.82 -5.86 -12.39
N PRO A 115 -11.38 -6.67 -11.40
CA PRO A 115 -10.57 -6.17 -10.32
C PRO A 115 -9.27 -5.57 -10.87
N ARG A 116 -8.82 -4.46 -10.27
CA ARG A 116 -7.59 -3.77 -10.66
C ARG A 116 -6.72 -3.56 -9.43
N ASN A 117 -5.50 -4.07 -9.47
CA ASN A 117 -4.46 -3.73 -8.50
C ASN A 117 -3.69 -2.51 -9.03
N LEU A 118 -3.87 -1.34 -8.40
CA LEU A 118 -3.23 -0.11 -8.85
C LEU A 118 -1.70 -0.21 -8.80
N ALA A 119 -1.12 -0.84 -7.78
CA ALA A 119 0.32 -0.97 -7.64
C ALA A 119 0.90 -1.76 -8.82
N GLU A 120 0.26 -2.86 -9.22
CA GLU A 120 0.66 -3.63 -10.41
C GLU A 120 0.50 -2.84 -11.71
N VAL A 121 -0.63 -2.15 -11.88
CA VAL A 121 -0.90 -1.36 -13.09
C VAL A 121 0.10 -0.21 -13.25
N TRP A 122 0.45 0.45 -12.15
CA TRP A 122 1.34 1.61 -12.16
C TRP A 122 2.82 1.25 -12.03
N ALA A 123 3.18 0.04 -11.61
CA ALA A 123 4.58 -0.36 -11.42
C ALA A 123 5.47 -0.14 -12.66
N PRO A 124 5.06 -0.42 -13.91
CA PRO A 124 5.88 -0.13 -15.09
C PRO A 124 6.16 1.37 -15.31
N PHE A 125 5.24 2.23 -14.88
CA PHE A 125 5.41 3.69 -14.95
C PHE A 125 6.30 4.18 -13.81
N ALA A 126 6.11 3.64 -12.61
CA ALA A 126 6.94 3.95 -11.44
C ALA A 126 8.41 3.54 -11.64
N ARG A 127 8.67 2.37 -12.26
CA ARG A 127 10.04 1.94 -12.61
C ARG A 127 10.72 2.94 -13.54
N ARG A 128 10.04 3.33 -14.63
CA ARG A 128 10.56 4.32 -15.59
C ARG A 128 10.85 5.67 -14.93
N ALA A 129 9.93 6.17 -14.11
CA ALA A 129 10.14 7.43 -13.39
C ALA A 129 11.35 7.35 -12.43
N LEU A 130 11.54 6.24 -11.72
CA LEU A 130 12.71 6.05 -10.86
C LEU A 130 14.01 5.86 -11.63
N GLU A 131 13.96 5.26 -12.82
CA GLU A 131 15.10 5.10 -13.72
C GLU A 131 15.58 6.46 -14.24
N GLU A 132 14.65 7.33 -14.66
CA GLU A 132 14.94 8.71 -15.08
C GLU A 132 15.57 9.55 -13.97
N GLU A 133 15.21 9.29 -12.71
CA GLU A 133 15.77 9.94 -11.53
C GLU A 133 17.06 9.26 -10.99
N GLY A 134 17.47 8.12 -11.56
CA GLY A 134 18.64 7.36 -11.10
C GLY A 134 18.45 6.66 -9.74
N LEU A 135 17.20 6.47 -9.30
CA LEU A 135 16.84 5.92 -7.99
C LEU A 135 16.37 4.46 -8.04
N LEU A 136 16.14 3.90 -9.23
CA LEU A 136 15.56 2.56 -9.40
C LEU A 136 16.38 1.47 -8.71
N GLU A 137 17.71 1.46 -8.93
CA GLU A 137 18.60 0.44 -8.36
C GLU A 137 18.63 0.45 -6.82
N GLU A 138 18.46 1.61 -6.19
CA GLU A 138 18.38 1.72 -4.75
C GLU A 138 17.12 1.02 -4.23
N VAL A 139 15.97 1.31 -4.86
CA VAL A 139 14.68 0.74 -4.47
C VAL A 139 14.64 -0.77 -4.70
N GLU A 140 15.16 -1.26 -5.83
CA GLU A 140 15.20 -2.69 -6.11
C GLU A 140 16.13 -3.45 -5.15
N ARG A 141 17.25 -2.83 -4.75
CA ARG A 141 18.15 -3.39 -3.75
C ARG A 141 17.50 -3.46 -2.38
N GLU A 142 16.76 -2.42 -1.98
CA GLU A 142 15.96 -2.43 -0.76
C GLU A 142 14.96 -3.60 -0.78
N ILE A 143 14.19 -3.76 -1.86
CA ILE A 143 13.23 -4.87 -2.02
C ILE A 143 13.94 -6.23 -1.96
N ALA A 144 15.07 -6.38 -2.64
CA ALA A 144 15.84 -7.64 -2.64
C ALA A 144 16.37 -7.99 -1.24
N SER A 145 16.70 -6.98 -0.42
CA SER A 145 17.22 -7.18 0.93
C SER A 145 16.21 -7.82 1.89
N TRP A 146 14.91 -7.79 1.57
CA TRP A 146 13.88 -8.43 2.42
C TRP A 146 14.03 -9.94 2.49
N ARG A 147 14.66 -10.56 1.48
CA ARG A 147 14.86 -12.01 1.36
C ARG A 147 16.23 -12.51 1.83
N GLN A 148 17.13 -11.61 2.25
CA GLN A 148 18.49 -11.93 2.69
C GLN A 148 18.59 -12.17 4.19
#